data_AF-A0A970HUI8-F1
#
_entry.id   AF-A0A970HUI8-F1
#
_cell.length_a   1.000
_cell.length_b   1.000
_cell.length_c   1.000
_cell.angle_alpha   90.00
_cell.angle_beta   90.00
_cell.angle_gamma   90.00
#
_symmetry.space_group_name_H-M   'P 1'
#
loop_
_entity.id
_entity.type
_entity.pdbx_description
1 polymer ?
#
loop_
_entity_poly.entity_id
_entity_poly.type
_entity_poly.pdbx_seq_one_letter_code
_entity_poly.pdbx_strand_id
1 'polypeptide(L)'
;MLSLTGQMVAFFMTVLTGICVGLAFDLYRAFRSAVGPARWVSALCDLLYWILVTPVVFVLLLAANWAELRYYVAIGMALGLFVYFQLLSAFVVWFLTGLRHGIGAFFSGIGRMLLAFALWPFRLAGGIGFRPGSSFLNRPGRRSRPRVPRMRWRGWHPGRLFRT
;
A
#
# COMPACT_ATOMS: atom_id res chain seq x y z
N MET A 1 -11.40 -44.85 -3.93
CA MET A 1 -11.83 -43.74 -3.06
C MET A 1 -10.58 -42.99 -2.60
N LEU A 2 -10.52 -41.66 -2.74
CA LEU A 2 -9.42 -40.89 -2.17
C LEU A 2 -9.41 -41.07 -0.65
N SER A 3 -8.26 -41.45 -0.10
CA SER A 3 -8.07 -41.60 1.35
C SER A 3 -8.32 -40.28 2.07
N LEU A 4 -8.74 -40.35 3.35
CA LEU A 4 -8.99 -39.17 4.19
C LEU A 4 -7.76 -38.25 4.26
N THR A 5 -6.57 -38.84 4.27
CA THR A 5 -5.28 -38.14 4.20
C THR A 5 -5.12 -37.36 2.89
N GLY A 6 -5.50 -37.94 1.75
CA GLY A 6 -5.42 -37.25 0.45
C GLY A 6 -6.33 -36.03 0.38
N GLN A 7 -7.53 -36.11 0.97
CA GLN A 7 -8.45 -34.98 1.04
C GLN A 7 -7.92 -33.85 1.94
N MET A 8 -7.30 -34.19 3.08
CA MET A 8 -6.67 -33.20 3.95
C MET A 8 -5.50 -32.49 3.27
N VAL A 9 -4.63 -33.23 2.58
CA VAL A 9 -3.52 -32.64 1.82
C VAL A 9 -4.04 -31.70 0.73
N ALA A 10 -5.05 -32.12 -0.04
CA ALA A 10 -5.67 -31.27 -1.05
C ALA A 10 -6.27 -29.99 -0.43
N PHE A 11 -6.90 -30.08 0.74
CA PHE A 11 -7.42 -28.92 1.46
C PHE A 11 -6.32 -27.95 1.91
N PHE A 12 -5.22 -28.43 2.50
CA PHE A 12 -4.13 -27.54 2.89
C PHE A 12 -3.44 -26.89 1.69
N MET A 13 -3.34 -27.60 0.56
CA MET A 13 -2.82 -27.03 -0.69
C MET A 13 -3.70 -25.90 -1.22
N THR A 14 -5.04 -26.02 -1.10
CA THR A 14 -5.95 -24.94 -1.53
C THR A 14 -5.90 -23.74 -0.61
N VAL A 15 -5.71 -23.94 0.71
CA VAL A 15 -5.42 -22.87 1.67
C VAL A 15 -4.12 -22.15 1.32
N LEU A 16 -3.03 -22.89 1.09
CA LEU A 16 -1.75 -22.30 0.71
C LEU A 16 -1.84 -21.53 -0.61
N THR A 17 -2.60 -22.05 -1.56
CA THR A 17 -2.88 -21.35 -2.82
C THR A 17 -3.61 -20.03 -2.58
N GLY A 18 -4.62 -20.01 -1.72
CA GLY A 18 -5.32 -18.77 -1.32
C GLY A 18 -4.37 -17.73 -0.69
N ILE A 19 -3.42 -18.18 0.12
CA ILE A 19 -2.36 -17.32 0.69
C ILE A 19 -1.48 -16.71 -0.41
N CYS A 20 -1.01 -17.52 -1.36
CA CYS A 20 -0.19 -17.06 -2.48
C CYS A 20 -0.93 -16.05 -3.38
N VAL A 21 -2.22 -16.29 -3.63
CA VAL A 21 -3.08 -15.34 -4.38
C VAL A 21 -3.22 -14.02 -3.62
N GLY A 22 -3.40 -14.08 -2.30
CA GLY A 22 -3.41 -12.89 -1.44
C GLY A 22 -2.11 -12.08 -1.52
N LEU A 23 -0.97 -12.77 -1.49
CA LEU A 23 0.36 -12.14 -1.64
C LEU A 23 0.50 -11.44 -3.00
N ALA A 24 0.10 -12.10 -4.08
CA ALA A 24 0.14 -11.52 -5.43
C ALA A 24 -0.74 -10.25 -5.52
N PHE A 25 -1.91 -10.27 -4.88
CA PHE A 25 -2.80 -9.12 -4.84
C PHE A 25 -2.20 -7.92 -4.08
N ASP A 26 -1.53 -8.16 -2.95
CA ASP A 26 -0.86 -7.08 -2.22
C ASP A 26 0.30 -6.48 -2.99
N LEU A 27 1.05 -7.30 -3.73
CA LEU A 27 2.14 -6.82 -4.58
C LEU A 27 1.60 -5.94 -5.71
N TYR A 28 0.51 -6.37 -6.36
CA TYR A 28 -0.22 -5.57 -7.35
C TYR A 28 -0.72 -4.24 -6.76
N ARG A 29 -1.32 -4.27 -5.56
CA ARG A 29 -1.82 -3.08 -4.86
C ARG A 29 -0.69 -2.11 -4.51
N ALA A 30 0.43 -2.62 -4.02
CA ALA A 30 1.61 -1.82 -3.67
C ALA A 30 2.23 -1.17 -4.92
N PHE A 31 2.36 -1.92 -6.01
CA PHE A 31 2.82 -1.38 -7.29
C PHE A 31 1.90 -0.28 -7.81
N ARG A 32 0.58 -0.50 -7.80
CA ARG A 32 -0.42 0.51 -8.19
C ARG A 32 -0.32 1.77 -7.35
N SER A 33 -0.15 1.62 -6.02
CA SER A 33 0.03 2.75 -5.11
C SER A 33 1.36 3.50 -5.34
N ALA A 34 2.39 2.83 -5.84
CA ALA A 34 3.69 3.45 -6.12
C ALA A 34 3.68 4.26 -7.44
N VAL A 35 3.00 3.75 -8.46
CA VAL A 35 2.91 4.39 -9.79
C VAL A 35 1.92 5.56 -9.80
N GLY A 36 0.84 5.49 -9.00
CA GLY A 36 -0.20 6.53 -8.98
C GLY A 36 -0.84 6.81 -10.36
N PRO A 37 -1.23 5.79 -11.15
CA PRO A 37 -1.71 6.00 -12.51
C PRO A 37 -3.04 6.79 -12.56
N ALA A 38 -3.30 7.46 -13.68
CA ALA A 38 -4.59 8.10 -13.94
C ALA A 38 -5.76 7.10 -13.82
N ARG A 39 -6.97 7.57 -13.53
CA ARG A 39 -8.15 6.71 -13.25
C ARG A 39 -8.41 5.65 -14.35
N TRP A 40 -8.27 6.05 -15.61
CA TRP A 40 -8.44 5.14 -16.77
C TRP A 40 -7.36 4.06 -16.83
N VAL A 41 -6.10 4.43 -16.58
CA VAL A 41 -4.98 3.49 -16.55
C VAL A 41 -5.11 2.53 -15.36
N SER A 42 -5.61 3.01 -14.21
CA SER A 42 -5.92 2.15 -13.06
C SER A 42 -6.98 1.10 -13.40
N ALA A 43 -8.06 1.50 -14.08
CA ALA A 43 -9.10 0.57 -14.52
C ALA A 43 -8.57 -0.46 -15.54
N LEU A 44 -7.69 -0.04 -16.46
CA LEU A 44 -7.05 -0.94 -17.41
C LEU A 44 -6.12 -1.94 -16.71
N CYS A 45 -5.30 -1.48 -15.75
CA CYS A 45 -4.45 -2.35 -14.95
C CYS A 45 -5.28 -3.34 -14.13
N ASP A 46 -6.39 -2.90 -13.53
CA ASP A 46 -7.29 -3.79 -12.80
C ASP A 46 -7.86 -4.85 -13.76
N LEU A 47 -8.34 -4.46 -14.94
CA LEU A 47 -8.84 -5.40 -15.94
C LEU A 47 -7.77 -6.42 -16.37
N LEU A 48 -6.54 -5.97 -16.65
CA LEU A 48 -5.42 -6.84 -16.99
C LEU A 48 -5.08 -7.80 -15.85
N TYR A 49 -5.09 -7.32 -14.61
CA TYR A 49 -4.87 -8.15 -13.43
C TYR A 49 -5.95 -9.22 -13.30
N TRP A 50 -7.22 -8.87 -13.49
CA TRP A 50 -8.33 -9.82 -13.49
C TRP A 50 -8.21 -10.86 -14.59
N ILE A 51 -7.84 -10.46 -15.82
CA ILE A 51 -7.60 -11.38 -16.95
C ILE A 51 -6.42 -12.33 -16.68
N LEU A 52 -5.42 -11.90 -15.91
CA LEU A 52 -4.25 -12.73 -15.59
C LEU A 52 -4.51 -13.67 -14.40
N VAL A 53 -5.20 -13.19 -13.36
CA VAL A 53 -5.42 -13.96 -12.12
C VAL A 53 -6.55 -14.97 -12.28
N THR A 54 -7.62 -14.65 -13.01
CA THR A 54 -8.74 -15.59 -13.15
C THR A 54 -8.36 -16.92 -13.80
N PRO A 55 -7.59 -16.98 -14.91
CA PRO A 55 -7.16 -18.26 -15.49
C PRO A 55 -6.17 -18.98 -14.59
N VAL A 56 -5.29 -18.26 -13.89
CA VAL A 56 -4.34 -18.87 -12.95
C VAL A 56 -5.09 -19.57 -11.82
N VAL A 57 -6.05 -18.88 -11.20
CA VAL A 57 -6.91 -19.48 -10.16
C VAL A 57 -7.71 -20.65 -10.72
N PHE A 58 -8.24 -20.53 -11.94
CA PHE A 58 -9.00 -21.59 -12.60
C PHE A 58 -8.16 -22.83 -12.91
N VAL A 59 -6.95 -22.67 -13.45
CA VAL A 59 -6.01 -23.77 -13.71
C VAL A 59 -5.58 -24.43 -12.41
N LEU A 60 -5.33 -23.65 -11.35
CA LEU A 60 -5.00 -24.20 -10.04
C LEU A 60 -6.16 -25.02 -9.46
N LEU A 61 -7.41 -24.57 -9.63
CA LEU A 61 -8.60 -25.34 -9.25
C LEU A 61 -8.73 -26.63 -10.08
N LEU A 62 -8.53 -26.54 -11.39
CA LEU A 62 -8.57 -27.66 -12.31
C LEU A 62 -7.49 -28.70 -11.99
N ALA A 63 -6.25 -28.26 -11.72
CA ALA A 63 -5.13 -29.14 -11.39
C ALA A 63 -5.30 -29.80 -10.02
N ALA A 64 -5.83 -29.08 -9.03
CA ALA A 64 -5.96 -29.59 -7.67
C ALA A 64 -7.13 -30.58 -7.51
N ASN A 65 -8.22 -30.42 -8.28
CA ASN A 65 -9.46 -31.19 -8.06
C ASN A 65 -10.12 -31.67 -9.36
N TRP A 66 -9.42 -31.68 -10.50
CA TRP A 66 -9.99 -32.08 -11.80
C TRP A 66 -11.27 -31.29 -12.18
N ALA A 67 -11.37 -30.03 -11.72
CA ALA A 67 -12.57 -29.19 -11.82
C ALA A 67 -13.84 -29.77 -11.16
N GLU A 68 -13.74 -30.80 -10.33
CA GLU A 68 -14.78 -31.05 -9.33
C GLU A 68 -14.76 -29.91 -8.32
N LEU A 69 -15.74 -29.03 -8.45
CA LEU A 69 -15.93 -27.87 -7.58
C LEU A 69 -16.50 -28.34 -6.23
N ARG A 70 -15.67 -29.06 -5.48
CA ARG A 70 -16.00 -29.55 -4.14
C ARG A 70 -15.95 -28.39 -3.17
N TYR A 71 -16.96 -28.31 -2.31
CA TYR A 71 -17.14 -27.19 -1.37
C TYR A 71 -15.89 -26.91 -0.52
N TYR A 72 -15.14 -27.95 -0.11
CA TYR A 72 -13.92 -27.78 0.69
C TYR A 72 -12.81 -27.02 -0.04
N VAL A 73 -12.76 -27.05 -1.37
CA VAL A 73 -11.75 -26.37 -2.20
C VAL A 73 -11.98 -24.87 -2.17
N ALA A 74 -13.22 -24.45 -2.43
CA ALA A 74 -13.63 -23.06 -2.39
C ALA A 74 -13.49 -22.49 -0.97
N ILE A 75 -13.91 -23.25 0.04
CA ILE A 75 -13.75 -22.86 1.45
C ILE A 75 -12.27 -22.73 1.81
N GLY A 76 -11.42 -23.69 1.41
CA GLY A 76 -9.98 -23.64 1.68
C GLY A 76 -9.31 -22.43 1.04
N MET A 77 -9.61 -22.13 -0.22
CA MET A 77 -9.07 -20.96 -0.90
C MET A 77 -9.55 -19.64 -0.27
N ALA A 78 -10.85 -19.53 0.05
CA ALA A 78 -11.41 -18.36 0.72
C ALA A 78 -10.81 -18.19 2.13
N LEU A 79 -10.63 -19.28 2.88
CA LEU A 79 -10.01 -19.28 4.19
C LEU A 79 -8.54 -18.86 4.10
N GLY A 80 -7.77 -19.41 3.17
CA GLY A 80 -6.37 -19.02 2.96
C GLY A 80 -6.22 -17.54 2.62
N LEU A 81 -7.09 -17.03 1.75
CA LEU A 81 -7.12 -15.61 1.40
C LEU A 81 -7.50 -14.73 2.61
N PHE A 82 -8.49 -15.15 3.40
CA PHE A 82 -8.92 -14.44 4.62
C PHE A 82 -7.81 -14.40 5.68
N VAL A 83 -7.17 -15.54 5.93
CA VAL A 83 -6.04 -15.69 6.85
C VAL A 83 -4.89 -14.80 6.40
N TYR A 84 -4.58 -14.78 5.10
CA TYR A 84 -3.57 -13.89 4.54
C TYR A 84 -3.90 -12.42 4.81
N PHE A 85 -5.13 -11.98 4.50
CA PHE A 85 -5.50 -10.57 4.68
C PHE A 85 -5.50 -10.12 6.13
N GLN A 86 -5.86 -10.98 7.09
CA GLN A 86 -5.84 -10.60 8.51
C GLN A 86 -4.45 -10.63 9.14
N LEU A 87 -3.60 -11.60 8.79
CA LEU A 87 -2.34 -11.82 9.51
C LEU A 87 -1.11 -11.30 8.75
N LEU A 88 -1.06 -11.54 7.43
CA LEU A 88 0.15 -11.33 6.64
C LEU A 88 0.13 -10.01 5.87
N SER A 89 -1.05 -9.52 5.47
CA SER A 89 -1.15 -8.31 4.63
C SER A 89 -0.55 -7.07 5.29
N ALA A 90 -0.78 -6.86 6.59
CA ALA A 90 -0.20 -5.72 7.30
C ALA A 90 1.34 -5.75 7.29
N PHE A 91 1.94 -6.93 7.51
CA PHE A 91 3.38 -7.12 7.46
C PHE A 91 3.94 -6.90 6.05
N VAL A 92 3.31 -7.49 5.04
CA VAL A 92 3.75 -7.38 3.63
C VAL A 92 3.68 -5.92 3.16
N VAL A 93 2.58 -5.22 3.43
CA VAL A 93 2.42 -3.81 3.06
C VAL A 93 3.44 -2.93 3.79
N TRP A 94 3.66 -3.16 5.10
CA TRP A 94 4.68 -2.45 5.85
C TRP A 94 6.09 -2.69 5.27
N PHE A 95 6.42 -3.94 4.95
CA PHE A 95 7.71 -4.30 4.36
C PHE A 95 7.91 -3.66 2.98
N LEU A 96 6.93 -3.77 2.08
CA LEU A 96 7.00 -3.22 0.73
C LEU A 96 7.09 -1.69 0.73
N THR A 97 6.32 -1.02 1.60
CA THR A 97 6.39 0.43 1.74
C THR A 97 7.70 0.86 2.38
N GLY A 98 8.21 0.13 3.38
CA GLY A 98 9.53 0.35 3.97
C GLY A 98 10.65 0.23 2.94
N LEU A 99 10.63 -0.83 2.12
CA LEU A 99 11.60 -1.05 1.05
C LEU A 99 11.61 0.10 0.05
N ARG A 100 10.43 0.55 -0.40
CA ARG A 100 10.30 1.71 -1.30
C ARG A 100 10.95 2.97 -0.72
N HIS A 101 10.69 3.29 0.55
CA HIS A 101 11.27 4.47 1.20
C HIS A 101 12.77 4.32 1.44
N GLY A 102 13.24 3.11 1.80
CA GLY A 102 14.66 2.80 1.97
C GLY A 102 15.45 3.03 0.68
N ILE A 103 14.92 2.56 -0.45
CA ILE A 103 15.53 2.78 -1.78
C ILE A 103 15.62 4.27 -2.09
N GLY A 104 14.53 5.03 -1.93
CA GLY A 104 14.55 6.48 -2.18
C GLY A 104 15.48 7.27 -1.25
N ALA A 105 15.55 6.87 0.03
CA ALA A 105 16.46 7.45 1.01
C ALA A 105 17.93 7.17 0.65
N PHE A 106 18.23 5.97 0.17
CA PHE A 106 19.56 5.59 -0.29
C PHE A 106 20.02 6.45 -1.47
N PHE A 107 19.21 6.53 -2.53
CA PHE A 107 19.54 7.35 -3.70
C PHE A 107 19.68 8.84 -3.37
N SER A 108 18.77 9.40 -2.57
CA SER A 108 18.85 10.80 -2.15
C SER A 108 20.00 11.07 -1.17
N GLY A 109 20.41 10.08 -0.38
CA GLY A 109 21.59 10.14 0.48
C GLY A 109 22.88 10.20 -0.34
N ILE A 110 23.03 9.30 -1.30
CA ILE A 110 24.17 9.29 -2.24
C ILE A 110 24.25 10.61 -3.01
N GLY A 111 23.14 11.07 -3.59
CA GLY A 111 23.10 12.34 -4.33
C GLY A 111 23.54 13.52 -3.48
N ARG A 112 23.13 13.57 -2.20
CA ARG A 112 23.56 14.61 -1.25
C ARG A 112 25.03 14.48 -0.87
N MET A 113 25.57 13.27 -0.69
CA MET A 113 27.00 13.07 -0.42
C MET A 113 27.85 13.50 -1.61
N LEU A 114 27.46 13.15 -2.83
CA LEU A 114 28.15 13.56 -4.06
C LEU A 114 28.10 15.08 -4.25
N LEU A 115 26.94 15.71 -4.06
CA LEU A 115 26.81 17.18 -4.08
C LEU A 115 27.62 17.85 -2.98
N ALA A 116 27.59 17.32 -1.77
CA ALA A 116 28.36 17.85 -0.65
C ALA A 116 29.86 17.75 -0.91
N PHE A 117 30.32 16.65 -1.53
CA PHE A 117 31.71 16.45 -1.93
C PHE A 117 32.11 17.39 -3.08
N ALA A 118 31.28 17.55 -4.11
CA ALA A 118 31.56 18.44 -5.24
C ALA A 118 31.56 19.93 -4.83
N LEU A 119 30.66 20.33 -3.93
CA LEU A 119 30.59 21.68 -3.40
C LEU A 119 31.50 21.90 -2.19
N TRP A 120 32.14 20.86 -1.66
CA TRP A 120 33.10 20.94 -0.54
C TRP A 120 34.20 21.97 -0.79
N PRO A 121 34.95 21.93 -1.93
CA PRO A 121 36.00 22.90 -2.20
C PRO A 121 35.47 24.33 -2.35
N PHE A 122 34.29 24.50 -2.95
CA PHE A 122 33.66 25.82 -3.11
C PHE A 122 33.15 26.40 -1.78
N ARG A 123 32.69 25.57 -0.85
CA ARG A 123 32.28 26.00 0.51
C ARG A 123 33.46 26.40 1.37
N LEU A 124 34.62 25.76 1.21
CA LEU A 124 35.86 26.16 1.86
C LEU A 124 36.46 27.44 1.23
N ALA A 125 36.42 27.55 -0.10
CA ALA A 125 36.88 28.74 -0.81
C ALA A 125 36.00 29.97 -0.52
N GLY A 126 34.69 29.80 -0.36
CA GLY A 126 33.77 30.85 0.10
C GLY A 126 33.89 31.19 1.60
N GLY A 127 34.64 30.40 2.38
CA GLY A 127 34.87 30.61 3.81
C GLY A 127 35.86 31.73 4.15
N ILE A 128 36.48 32.38 3.15
CA ILE A 128 37.38 33.53 3.33
C ILE A 128 36.64 34.89 3.19
N GLY A 129 35.35 34.90 2.84
CA GLY A 129 34.61 36.16 2.58
C GLY A 129 33.42 36.39 3.51
N PHE A 130 33.56 37.36 4.41
CA PHE A 130 32.49 38.13 5.05
C PHE A 130 31.43 37.37 5.90
N ARG A 131 31.60 37.43 7.22
CA ARG A 131 30.49 37.35 8.18
C ARG A 131 29.95 38.75 8.44
N PRO A 132 28.90 39.26 7.74
CA PRO A 132 28.22 40.45 8.22
C PRO A 132 27.49 40.08 9.53
N GLY A 133 27.66 40.93 10.54
CA GLY A 133 27.19 40.69 11.90
C GLY A 133 25.72 40.29 11.98
N SER A 134 25.43 39.31 12.83
CA SER A 134 24.10 38.79 13.13
C SER A 134 23.28 39.73 14.04
N SER A 135 23.25 41.03 13.73
CA SER A 135 22.64 42.04 14.60
C SER A 135 21.25 42.55 14.19
N PHE A 136 20.56 41.95 13.20
CA PHE A 136 19.31 42.55 12.68
C PHE A 136 18.11 41.66 12.37
N LEU A 137 18.04 40.40 12.81
CA LEU A 137 16.77 39.65 12.73
C LEU A 137 16.07 39.50 14.08
N ASN A 138 15.69 40.67 14.61
CA ASN A 138 14.71 40.77 15.68
C ASN A 138 13.31 40.80 15.05
N ARG A 139 12.53 39.72 15.24
CA ARG A 139 11.08 39.74 15.54
C ARG A 139 10.50 38.33 15.56
N PRO A 140 10.11 37.77 16.72
CA PRO A 140 9.14 36.69 16.73
C PRO A 140 7.80 37.32 16.31
N GLY A 141 7.46 37.19 15.03
CA GLY A 141 6.13 37.52 14.54
C GLY A 141 5.11 36.73 15.35
N ARG A 142 4.24 37.45 16.07
CA ARG A 142 3.10 36.91 16.81
C ARG A 142 2.42 35.80 15.98
N ARG A 143 2.45 34.57 16.50
CA ARG A 143 1.54 33.50 16.06
C ARG A 143 0.10 33.97 16.32
N SER A 144 -0.55 34.49 15.29
CA SER A 144 -2.00 34.65 15.26
C SER A 144 -2.60 33.25 15.42
N ARG A 145 -3.16 32.97 16.60
CA ARG A 145 -3.94 31.76 16.85
C ARG A 145 -5.03 31.66 15.78
N PRO A 146 -5.21 30.52 15.09
CA PRO A 146 -6.31 30.35 14.16
C PRO A 146 -7.63 30.50 14.92
N ARG A 147 -8.50 31.40 14.46
CA ARG A 147 -9.88 31.52 14.96
C ARG A 147 -10.62 30.26 14.54
N VAL A 148 -10.80 29.34 15.49
CA VAL A 148 -11.65 28.17 15.31
C VAL A 148 -13.09 28.66 15.09
N PRO A 149 -13.76 28.32 13.98
CA PRO A 149 -15.18 28.62 13.83
C PRO A 149 -15.93 27.80 14.88
N ARG A 150 -16.58 28.48 15.82
CA ARG A 150 -17.44 27.83 16.81
C ARG A 150 -18.57 27.15 16.05
N MET A 151 -18.48 25.82 15.92
CA MET A 151 -19.45 24.98 15.24
C MET A 151 -20.80 25.13 15.96
N ARG A 152 -21.66 25.98 15.41
CA ARG A 152 -23.01 26.21 15.92
C ARG A 152 -23.85 25.01 15.50
N TRP A 153 -24.02 24.06 16.42
CA TRP A 153 -24.97 22.96 16.27
C TRP A 153 -26.34 23.53 15.92
N ARG A 154 -26.75 23.36 14.66
CA ARG A 154 -28.11 23.66 14.21
C ARG A 154 -28.92 22.41 14.54
N GLY A 155 -29.75 22.52 15.56
CA GLY A 155 -30.59 21.43 16.05
C GLY A 155 -31.40 20.78 14.95
N TRP A 156 -31.53 19.46 15.06
CA TRP A 156 -32.42 18.61 14.28
C TRP A 156 -33.88 19.06 14.47
N HIS A 157 -34.62 19.23 13.38
CA HIS A 157 -36.07 19.48 13.40
C HIS A 157 -36.79 18.31 12.69
N PRO A 158 -37.52 17.43 13.43
CA PRO A 158 -38.13 16.22 12.84
C PRO A 158 -39.37 16.46 11.95
N GLY A 159 -39.85 17.70 11.83
CA GLY A 159 -41.19 17.98 11.26
C GLY A 159 -41.30 18.13 9.74
N ARG A 160 -40.31 17.70 8.94
CA ARG A 160 -40.28 17.97 7.49
C ARG A 160 -40.29 16.73 6.58
N LEU A 161 -40.83 15.60 7.04
CA LEU A 161 -40.94 14.38 6.23
C LEU A 161 -42.38 13.95 5.92
N PHE A 162 -43.39 14.75 6.26
CA PHE A 162 -44.77 14.47 5.88
C PHE A 162 -45.41 15.72 5.27
N ARG A 163 -45.11 15.95 3.99
CA ARG A 163 -46.05 16.58 3.07
C ARG A 163 -46.15 15.68 1.84
N THR A 164 -47.36 15.16 1.70
CA THR A 164 -47.95 14.40 0.59
C THR A 164 -47.81 15.12 -0.74
#